data_AF-A0AA92WL13-F1
#
_entry.id   AF-A0AA92WL13-F1
#
_cell.length_a   1.000
_cell.length_b   1.000
_cell.length_c   1.000
_cell.angle_alpha   90.00
_cell.angle_beta   90.00
_cell.angle_gamma   90.00
#
_symmetry.space_group_name_H-M   'P 1'
#
loop_
_entity.id
_entity.type
_entity.pdbx_description
1 polymer ?
#
loop_
_entity_poly.entity_id
_entity_poly.type
_entity_poly.pdbx_seq_one_letter_code
_entity_poly.pdbx_strand_id
1 'polypeptide(L)'
;MKRIIDSTLVILSLMLIFGCKKSKVGQGNPTKDSMSIDTDSVISGKVFTKQDIASEDTLNAVIRTQSPKSKDFDFEVFIMRGEKTVQIIPFSYPKDDTFDPNGGRKDSCLMTDVTFDGNKDLLVYLGQFGNQGVEYWDAYVWNEVKQKFLFVPSFHDIPNPTLTEKEKIIESFSRGSAVDYEFGKWKFEKGVFVQKELLSHPPRECE
;
A
#
# COMPACT_ATOMS: atom_id res chain seq x y z
N MET A 1 46.27 25.02 18.39
CA MET A 1 44.87 25.49 18.40
C MET A 1 44.40 25.63 16.96
N LYS A 2 43.32 24.92 16.60
CA LYS A 2 42.93 24.59 15.22
C LYS A 2 42.23 25.77 14.52
N ARG A 3 42.50 25.86 13.22
CA ARG A 3 42.07 26.89 12.27
C ARG A 3 40.56 26.84 11.99
N ILE A 4 40.02 28.04 11.82
CA ILE A 4 38.70 28.39 11.30
C ILE A 4 38.60 27.96 9.83
N ILE A 5 37.46 27.41 9.43
CA ILE A 5 37.05 27.28 8.03
C ILE A 5 35.57 27.64 7.94
N ASP A 6 35.30 28.82 7.41
CA ASP A 6 34.00 29.27 6.91
C ASP A 6 33.60 28.42 5.69
N SER A 7 32.38 27.89 5.70
CA SER A 7 31.75 27.28 4.52
C SER A 7 30.37 27.87 4.31
N THR A 8 30.35 29.08 3.73
CA THR A 8 29.22 29.65 3.01
C THR A 8 28.84 28.76 1.83
N LEU A 9 27.68 28.13 1.88
CA LEU A 9 27.12 27.36 0.76
C LEU A 9 26.25 28.27 -0.11
N VAL A 10 26.72 28.48 -1.34
CA VAL A 10 26.09 29.28 -2.40
C VAL A 10 24.92 28.50 -3.01
N ILE A 11 23.71 29.08 -2.96
CA ILE A 11 22.53 28.56 -3.66
C ILE A 11 22.58 29.11 -5.10
N LEU A 12 22.89 28.25 -6.06
CA LEU A 12 22.90 28.57 -7.49
C LEU A 12 21.47 28.47 -8.05
N SER A 13 20.86 29.63 -8.31
CA SER A 13 19.61 29.77 -9.06
C SER A 13 19.86 29.52 -10.54
N LEU A 14 19.19 28.53 -11.15
CA LEU A 14 19.15 28.34 -12.59
C LEU A 14 17.89 29.05 -13.14
N MET A 15 18.07 30.28 -13.62
CA MET A 15 17.14 30.91 -14.57
C MET A 15 17.43 30.34 -15.96
N LEU A 16 16.48 29.62 -16.55
CA LEU A 16 16.50 29.27 -17.97
C LEU A 16 15.81 30.36 -18.79
N ILE A 17 16.63 30.97 -19.64
CA ILE A 17 16.29 32.01 -20.61
C ILE A 17 15.60 31.32 -21.81
N PHE A 18 14.31 31.60 -22.04
CA PHE A 18 13.71 31.36 -23.35
C PHE A 18 13.87 32.61 -24.21
N GLY A 19 14.75 32.49 -25.21
CA GLY A 19 14.93 33.51 -26.24
C GLY A 19 13.70 33.64 -27.13
N CYS A 20 13.20 34.86 -27.25
CA CYS A 20 12.26 35.25 -28.29
C CYS A 20 12.87 35.01 -29.69
N LYS A 21 12.15 34.28 -30.54
CA LYS A 21 12.17 34.58 -31.99
C LYS A 21 10.75 34.92 -32.43
N LYS A 22 10.64 36.12 -33.00
CA LYS A 22 9.45 36.74 -33.56
C LYS A 22 9.46 36.44 -35.06
N SER A 23 8.43 35.79 -35.58
CA SER A 23 8.08 35.83 -37.00
C SER A 23 6.64 36.29 -37.14
N LYS A 24 6.44 37.23 -38.08
CA LYS A 24 5.25 38.05 -38.26
C LYS A 24 4.27 37.42 -39.25
N VAL A 25 2.99 37.59 -38.91
CA VAL A 25 1.82 37.92 -39.76
C VAL A 25 1.30 36.85 -40.74
N GLY A 26 0.10 36.37 -40.40
CA GLY A 26 -0.92 35.84 -41.30
C GLY A 26 -2.27 36.01 -40.62
N GLN A 27 -3.15 36.83 -41.19
CA GLN A 27 -4.44 37.24 -40.66
C GLN A 27 -5.49 36.17 -41.01
N GLY A 28 -6.17 35.60 -40.01
CA GLY A 28 -7.26 34.63 -40.18
C GLY A 28 -7.94 34.32 -38.85
N ASN A 29 -9.26 34.47 -38.80
CA ASN A 29 -10.14 34.40 -37.62
C ASN A 29 -9.95 33.14 -36.74
N PRO A 30 -10.06 33.20 -35.40
CA PRO A 30 -10.12 32.00 -34.58
C PRO A 30 -11.56 31.50 -34.42
N THR A 31 -11.82 30.30 -34.94
CA THR A 31 -12.90 29.41 -34.48
C THR A 31 -12.22 28.20 -33.86
N LYS A 32 -12.66 27.81 -32.65
CA LYS A 32 -12.43 26.53 -31.94
C LYS A 32 -11.10 25.79 -32.19
N ASP A 33 -10.28 25.68 -31.16
CA ASP A 33 -9.90 24.40 -30.53
C ASP A 33 -8.92 24.65 -29.38
N SER A 34 -9.25 24.13 -28.21
CA SER A 34 -8.39 24.17 -27.02
C SER A 34 -7.21 23.22 -27.24
N MET A 35 -6.01 23.80 -27.31
CA MET A 35 -4.72 23.12 -27.32
C MET A 35 -4.59 22.18 -26.11
N SER A 36 -4.62 20.87 -26.33
CA SER A 36 -3.90 19.92 -25.47
C SER A 36 -2.43 19.92 -25.91
N ILE A 37 -1.54 20.31 -25.02
CA ILE A 37 -0.10 20.13 -25.23
C ILE A 37 0.20 18.68 -24.85
N ASP A 38 0.18 17.79 -25.82
CA ASP A 38 0.72 16.44 -25.69
C ASP A 38 2.24 16.51 -25.81
N THR A 39 2.94 16.33 -24.68
CA THR A 39 4.36 16.02 -24.69
C THR A 39 4.53 14.55 -24.34
N ASP A 40 4.53 13.70 -25.36
CA ASP A 40 5.07 12.34 -25.26
C ASP A 40 6.57 12.44 -24.97
N SER A 41 6.97 12.09 -23.75
CA SER A 41 8.37 11.98 -23.36
C SER A 41 8.97 10.75 -24.03
N VAL A 42 9.60 10.93 -25.18
CA VAL A 42 10.37 9.89 -25.88
C VAL A 42 11.62 9.54 -25.06
N ILE A 43 11.56 8.45 -24.30
CA ILE A 43 12.75 7.76 -23.79
C ILE A 43 12.89 6.46 -24.58
N SER A 44 13.97 6.34 -25.35
CA SER A 44 14.42 5.08 -25.97
C SER A 44 13.41 4.36 -26.90
N GLY A 45 12.87 5.07 -27.90
CA GLY A 45 12.27 4.46 -29.11
C GLY A 45 11.02 3.59 -28.91
N LYS A 46 10.49 3.47 -27.70
CA LYS A 46 9.28 2.73 -27.38
C LYS A 46 8.23 3.74 -26.92
N VAL A 47 7.16 3.88 -27.71
CA VAL A 47 6.01 4.70 -27.34
C VAL A 47 5.27 3.92 -26.27
N PHE A 48 5.40 4.34 -25.01
CA PHE A 48 4.63 3.81 -23.91
C PHE A 48 3.33 4.59 -23.82
N THR A 49 2.20 3.90 -23.85
CA THR A 49 0.91 4.55 -23.59
C THR A 49 0.84 4.94 -22.11
N LYS A 50 -0.02 5.91 -21.75
CA LYS A 50 -0.26 6.31 -20.35
C LYS A 50 -0.67 5.12 -19.46
N GLN A 51 -1.26 4.08 -20.04
CA GLN A 51 -1.60 2.82 -19.39
C GLN A 51 -0.37 1.93 -19.12
N ASP A 52 0.61 1.91 -20.04
CA ASP A 52 1.86 1.17 -19.84
C ASP A 52 2.73 1.81 -18.75
N ILE A 53 2.74 3.14 -18.67
CA ILE A 53 3.46 3.90 -17.63
C ILE A 53 2.80 3.69 -16.26
N ALA A 54 1.46 3.68 -16.18
CA ALA A 54 0.73 3.40 -14.95
C ALA A 54 0.91 1.95 -14.46
N SER A 55 1.03 1.00 -15.40
CA SER A 55 1.29 -0.41 -15.12
C SER A 55 2.69 -0.64 -14.52
N GLU A 56 3.72 0.04 -15.03
CA GLU A 56 5.10 -0.11 -14.51
C GLU A 56 5.31 0.57 -13.15
N ASP A 57 4.60 1.64 -12.81
CA ASP A 57 4.76 2.34 -11.52
C ASP A 57 3.86 1.79 -10.39
N THR A 58 3.00 0.83 -10.70
CA THR A 58 2.15 0.18 -9.69
C THR A 58 2.95 -0.87 -8.90
N LEU A 59 2.87 -0.81 -7.56
CA LEU A 59 3.43 -1.83 -6.69
C LEU A 59 2.63 -3.12 -6.76
N ASN A 60 3.35 -4.25 -6.89
CA ASN A 60 2.78 -5.60 -6.86
C ASN A 60 3.54 -6.47 -5.87
N ALA A 61 2.85 -7.44 -5.27
CA ALA A 61 3.45 -8.41 -4.35
C ALA A 61 3.49 -9.80 -4.99
N VAL A 62 4.64 -10.46 -4.90
CA VAL A 62 4.85 -11.83 -5.38
C VAL A 62 5.43 -12.65 -4.24
N ILE A 63 4.71 -13.69 -3.82
CA ILE A 63 5.26 -14.68 -2.89
C ILE A 63 6.25 -15.54 -3.65
N ARG A 64 7.46 -15.62 -3.12
CA ARG A 64 8.42 -16.64 -3.53
C ARG A 64 8.76 -17.48 -2.31
N THR A 65 8.31 -18.71 -2.36
CA THR A 65 8.79 -19.77 -1.49
C THR A 65 10.20 -20.18 -1.96
N GLN A 66 11.23 -19.38 -1.67
CA GLN A 66 12.60 -19.81 -1.93
C GLN A 66 13.13 -20.72 -0.79
N SER A 67 13.15 -21.99 -1.18
CA SER A 67 14.11 -23.04 -0.82
C SER A 67 13.81 -23.89 0.42
N PRO A 68 13.81 -25.24 0.32
CA PRO A 68 13.46 -26.20 1.39
C PRO A 68 14.29 -26.15 2.69
N LYS A 69 15.18 -25.16 2.91
CA LYS A 69 16.20 -25.18 3.99
C LYS A 69 16.66 -23.80 4.50
N SER A 70 15.85 -22.74 4.42
CA SER A 70 16.02 -21.57 5.29
C SER A 70 15.33 -21.88 6.63
N LYS A 71 16.02 -21.81 7.78
CA LYS A 71 15.39 -22.01 9.11
C LYS A 71 14.84 -20.72 9.71
N ASP A 72 15.05 -19.59 9.04
CA ASP A 72 14.90 -18.27 9.65
C ASP A 72 13.53 -17.64 9.33
N PHE A 73 12.91 -18.01 8.21
CA PHE A 73 11.61 -17.53 7.76
C PHE A 73 10.86 -18.61 6.96
N ASP A 74 9.53 -18.51 6.87
CA ASP A 74 8.68 -19.48 6.16
C ASP A 74 8.62 -19.18 4.65
N PHE A 75 8.46 -17.91 4.27
CA PHE A 75 8.52 -17.46 2.88
C PHE A 75 8.94 -15.99 2.77
N GLU A 76 9.14 -15.51 1.54
CA GLU A 76 9.44 -14.11 1.25
C GLU A 76 8.37 -13.51 0.34
N VAL A 77 7.98 -12.28 0.66
CA VAL A 77 7.16 -11.45 -0.22
C VAL A 77 8.08 -10.48 -0.96
N PHE A 78 8.15 -10.64 -2.28
CA PHE A 78 8.86 -9.73 -3.17
C PHE A 78 7.92 -8.62 -3.59
N ILE A 79 8.28 -7.39 -3.24
CA ILE A 79 7.58 -6.19 -3.68
C ILE A 79 8.25 -5.70 -4.94
N MET A 80 7.46 -5.64 -6.00
CA MET A 80 7.89 -5.32 -7.36
C MET A 80 7.28 -3.99 -7.80
N ARG A 81 8.07 -3.17 -8.50
CA ARG A 81 7.61 -2.03 -9.28
C ARG A 81 8.11 -2.23 -10.71
N GLY A 82 7.21 -2.61 -11.61
CA GLY A 82 7.57 -3.22 -12.88
C GLY A 82 8.45 -4.45 -12.66
N GLU A 83 9.61 -4.51 -13.33
CA GLU A 83 10.57 -5.62 -13.21
C GLU A 83 11.54 -5.48 -12.03
N LYS A 84 11.51 -4.36 -11.30
CA LYS A 84 12.45 -4.08 -10.21
C LYS A 84 11.88 -4.54 -8.88
N THR A 85 12.65 -5.33 -8.13
CA THR A 85 12.37 -5.59 -6.73
C THR A 85 12.72 -4.36 -5.91
N VAL A 86 11.73 -3.75 -5.26
CA VAL A 86 11.91 -2.58 -4.39
C VAL A 86 12.11 -2.96 -2.93
N GLN A 87 11.56 -4.11 -2.51
CA GLN A 87 11.69 -4.63 -1.16
C GLN A 87 11.49 -6.15 -1.15
N ILE A 88 12.18 -6.84 -0.25
CA ILE A 88 11.92 -8.23 0.10
C ILE A 88 11.53 -8.25 1.57
N ILE A 89 10.39 -8.86 1.88
CA ILE A 89 9.86 -8.99 3.25
C ILE A 89 9.92 -10.48 3.62
N PRO A 90 10.87 -10.90 4.47
CA PRO A 90 10.83 -12.24 5.04
C PRO A 90 9.64 -12.33 6.00
N PHE A 91 8.85 -13.39 5.89
CA PHE A 91 7.67 -13.62 6.71
C PHE A 91 7.77 -14.97 7.42
N SER A 92 7.36 -14.98 8.67
CA SER A 92 7.12 -16.20 9.44
C SER A 92 5.78 -16.09 10.12
N TYR A 93 5.02 -17.18 10.06
CA TYR A 93 3.83 -17.30 10.87
C TYR A 93 4.23 -17.31 12.36
N PRO A 94 3.32 -16.84 13.25
CA PRO A 94 3.50 -17.02 14.68
C PRO A 94 3.88 -18.47 15.01
N LYS A 95 4.92 -18.64 15.83
CA LYS A 95 5.43 -19.97 16.25
C LYS A 95 4.70 -20.51 17.48
N ASP A 96 3.67 -19.82 17.95
CA ASP A 96 2.86 -20.24 19.07
C ASP A 96 1.98 -21.42 18.62
N ASP A 97 2.11 -22.56 19.31
CA ASP A 97 1.34 -23.78 19.02
C ASP A 97 -0.17 -23.58 19.19
N THR A 98 -0.61 -22.51 19.87
CA THR A 98 -2.03 -22.13 19.99
C THR A 98 -2.55 -21.36 18.77
N PHE A 99 -1.66 -20.93 17.89
CA PHE A 99 -1.97 -20.19 16.67
C PHE A 99 -1.80 -21.09 15.44
N ASP A 100 -2.46 -22.25 15.46
CA ASP A 100 -2.50 -23.20 14.34
C ASP A 100 -3.81 -23.03 13.55
N PRO A 101 -3.75 -22.67 12.25
CA PRO A 101 -4.95 -22.48 11.44
C PRO A 101 -5.64 -23.81 11.09
N ASN A 102 -6.97 -23.81 11.01
CA ASN A 102 -7.84 -24.99 10.83
C ASN A 102 -7.48 -25.89 9.62
N GLY A 103 -6.83 -25.36 8.59
CA GLY A 103 -6.47 -26.06 7.35
C GLY A 103 -4.97 -26.06 7.05
N GLY A 104 -4.14 -25.73 8.04
CA GLY A 104 -2.71 -25.49 7.85
C GLY A 104 -2.41 -24.11 7.24
N ARG A 105 -1.12 -23.78 7.21
CA ARG A 105 -0.60 -22.51 6.72
C ARG A 105 -0.72 -22.42 5.20
N LYS A 106 -1.20 -21.28 4.72
CA LYS A 106 -1.35 -21.00 3.29
C LYS A 106 -0.68 -19.68 2.95
N ASP A 107 0.49 -19.78 2.32
CA ASP A 107 1.27 -18.62 1.90
C ASP A 107 0.46 -17.81 0.89
N SER A 108 -0.06 -16.68 1.35
CA SER A 108 -0.95 -15.83 0.58
C SER A 108 -0.81 -14.38 1.02
N CYS A 109 -0.89 -13.47 0.06
CA CYS A 109 -0.88 -12.04 0.32
C CYS A 109 -1.80 -11.29 -0.63
N LEU A 110 -2.25 -10.12 -0.21
CA LEU A 110 -3.11 -9.21 -0.96
C LEU A 110 -2.51 -7.81 -0.94
N MET A 111 -2.66 -7.07 -2.04
CA MET A 111 -2.36 -5.63 -2.09
C MET A 111 -3.68 -4.84 -2.08
N THR A 112 -3.96 -4.10 -1.01
CA THR A 112 -5.19 -3.31 -0.84
C THR A 112 -4.94 -2.09 0.03
N ASP A 113 -5.65 -0.99 -0.20
CA ASP A 113 -5.49 0.25 0.60
C ASP A 113 -6.26 0.14 1.92
N VAL A 114 -5.60 -0.38 2.98
CA VAL A 114 -6.24 -0.54 4.29
C VAL A 114 -6.21 0.76 5.12
N THR A 115 -5.39 1.72 4.71
CA THR A 115 -5.26 3.02 5.38
C THR A 115 -6.14 4.12 4.78
N PHE A 116 -6.75 3.84 3.62
CA PHE A 116 -7.58 4.75 2.82
C PHE A 116 -6.85 6.04 2.39
N ASP A 117 -5.53 5.93 2.19
CA ASP A 117 -4.62 7.02 1.83
C ASP A 117 -4.36 7.14 0.32
N GLY A 118 -4.89 6.20 -0.47
CA GLY A 118 -4.75 6.11 -1.92
C GLY A 118 -3.62 5.18 -2.39
N ASN A 119 -2.78 4.69 -1.48
CA ASN A 119 -1.72 3.73 -1.77
C ASN A 119 -2.13 2.33 -1.32
N LYS A 120 -1.76 1.32 -2.11
CA LYS A 120 -2.01 -0.06 -1.70
C LYS A 120 -1.03 -0.47 -0.61
N ASP A 121 -1.56 -1.08 0.43
CA ASP A 121 -0.85 -1.75 1.50
C ASP A 121 -0.72 -3.25 1.21
N LEU A 122 0.17 -3.94 1.93
CA LEU A 122 0.32 -5.38 1.84
C LEU A 122 -0.36 -6.05 3.04
N LEU A 123 -1.27 -6.98 2.76
CA LEU A 123 -1.79 -7.93 3.74
C LEU A 123 -1.20 -9.30 3.51
N VAL A 124 -0.71 -9.95 4.56
CA VAL A 124 -0.24 -11.34 4.56
C VAL A 124 -1.23 -12.19 5.34
N TYR A 125 -1.71 -13.26 4.73
CA TYR A 125 -2.75 -14.11 5.31
C TYR A 125 -2.19 -14.98 6.42
N LEU A 126 -2.86 -15.00 7.58
CA LEU A 126 -2.46 -15.84 8.72
C LEU A 126 -3.20 -17.16 8.77
N GLY A 127 -4.41 -17.23 8.19
CA GLY A 127 -5.24 -18.43 8.18
C GLY A 127 -6.62 -18.20 8.78
N GLN A 128 -7.38 -19.31 8.90
CA GLN A 128 -8.68 -19.36 9.56
C GLN A 128 -8.54 -20.10 10.89
N PHE A 129 -9.12 -19.56 11.95
CA PHE A 129 -8.92 -20.05 13.30
C PHE A 129 -10.23 -20.36 14.01
N GLY A 130 -10.18 -21.38 14.86
CA GLY A 130 -11.30 -21.81 15.70
C GLY A 130 -12.50 -22.34 14.91
N ASN A 131 -13.52 -22.80 15.62
CA ASN A 131 -14.68 -23.47 15.00
C ASN A 131 -15.48 -22.60 14.02
N GLN A 132 -15.32 -21.27 14.07
CA GLN A 132 -16.00 -20.33 13.18
C GLN A 132 -15.16 -19.93 11.96
N GLY A 133 -13.91 -20.36 11.89
CA GLY A 133 -13.01 -20.04 10.77
C GLY A 133 -12.71 -18.56 10.67
N VAL A 134 -12.44 -17.90 11.80
CA VAL A 134 -12.12 -16.46 11.83
C VAL A 134 -10.81 -16.23 11.10
N GLU A 135 -10.82 -15.33 10.12
CA GLU A 135 -9.66 -14.95 9.33
C GLU A 135 -8.86 -13.84 10.01
N TYR A 136 -7.53 -14.00 10.02
CA TYR A 136 -6.60 -12.97 10.45
C TYR A 136 -5.54 -12.70 9.38
N TRP A 137 -4.99 -11.49 9.42
CA TRP A 137 -4.01 -10.99 8.48
C TRP A 137 -2.98 -10.11 9.19
N ASP A 138 -1.74 -10.15 8.74
CA ASP A 138 -0.72 -9.16 9.11
C ASP A 138 -0.69 -8.04 8.06
N ALA A 139 -0.64 -6.78 8.51
CA ALA A 139 -0.56 -5.62 7.62
C ALA A 139 0.84 -5.01 7.60
N TYR A 140 1.30 -4.69 6.39
CA TYR A 140 2.43 -3.81 6.15
C TYR A 140 1.96 -2.61 5.33
N VAL A 141 2.11 -1.42 5.90
CA VAL A 141 1.63 -0.17 5.30
C VAL A 141 2.73 0.47 4.46
N TRP A 142 2.38 0.97 3.27
CA TRP A 142 3.34 1.67 2.41
C TRP A 142 3.76 3.00 3.04
N ASN A 143 5.07 3.21 3.19
CA ASN A 143 5.60 4.48 3.66
C ASN A 143 6.23 5.24 2.49
N GLU A 144 5.53 6.26 1.98
CA GLU A 144 6.01 7.10 0.87
C GLU A 144 7.37 7.75 1.14
N VAL A 145 7.63 8.22 2.36
CA VAL A 145 8.91 8.90 2.66
C VAL A 145 10.08 7.92 2.61
N LYS A 146 9.89 6.70 3.11
CA LYS A 146 10.93 5.66 3.16
C LYS A 146 10.94 4.78 1.91
N GLN A 147 9.96 4.93 1.02
CA GLN A 147 9.71 4.09 -0.15
C GLN A 147 9.77 2.58 0.19
N LYS A 148 9.10 2.20 1.29
CA LYS A 148 9.04 0.80 1.75
C LYS A 148 7.82 0.52 2.60
N PHE A 149 7.40 -0.73 2.61
CA PHE A 149 6.39 -1.28 3.52
C PHE A 149 6.93 -1.42 4.94
N LEU A 150 6.11 -1.01 5.92
CA LEU A 150 6.38 -1.10 7.35
C LEU A 150 5.32 -1.96 8.03
N PHE A 151 5.74 -2.93 8.84
CA PHE A 151 4.82 -3.76 9.61
C PHE A 151 3.99 -2.91 10.59
N VAL A 152 2.69 -3.16 10.66
CA VAL A 152 1.74 -2.49 11.56
C VAL A 152 1.06 -3.55 12.43
N PRO A 153 1.58 -3.81 13.65
CA PRO A 153 1.11 -4.91 14.50
C PRO A 153 -0.36 -4.80 14.90
N SER A 154 -0.92 -3.59 14.99
CA SER A 154 -2.30 -3.36 15.43
C SER A 154 -3.37 -3.93 14.49
N PHE A 155 -3.00 -4.39 13.28
CA PHE A 155 -3.93 -5.05 12.36
C PHE A 155 -4.09 -6.55 12.68
N HIS A 156 -3.08 -7.17 13.31
CA HIS A 156 -2.99 -8.62 13.55
C HIS A 156 -4.25 -9.18 14.22
N ASP A 157 -4.78 -8.44 15.20
CA ASP A 157 -5.90 -8.88 16.05
C ASP A 157 -7.28 -8.47 15.49
N ILE A 158 -7.37 -7.98 14.26
CA ILE A 158 -8.67 -7.60 13.65
C ILE A 158 -9.29 -8.84 12.97
N PRO A 159 -10.38 -9.42 13.49
CA PRO A 159 -10.97 -10.64 12.94
C PRO A 159 -11.81 -10.35 11.69
N ASN A 160 -11.73 -11.18 10.65
CA ASN A 160 -12.53 -11.04 9.42
C ASN A 160 -12.61 -9.57 8.90
N PRO A 161 -11.48 -8.89 8.68
CA PRO A 161 -11.46 -7.48 8.33
C PRO A 161 -12.13 -7.25 6.96
N THR A 162 -13.06 -6.30 6.91
CA THR A 162 -13.76 -5.87 5.70
C THR A 162 -13.57 -4.37 5.51
N LEU A 163 -13.09 -3.94 4.34
CA LEU A 163 -12.86 -2.52 4.04
C LEU A 163 -14.17 -1.86 3.61
N THR A 164 -14.48 -0.73 4.25
CA THR A 164 -15.65 0.10 3.93
C THR A 164 -15.19 1.45 3.40
N GLU A 165 -15.03 1.54 2.07
CA GLU A 165 -14.53 2.73 1.36
C GLU A 165 -15.34 4.01 1.64
N LYS A 166 -16.66 3.88 1.75
CA LYS A 166 -17.57 5.02 2.00
C LYS A 166 -17.24 5.74 3.30
N GLU A 167 -16.90 4.99 4.34
CA GLU A 167 -16.63 5.50 5.69
C GLU A 167 -15.13 5.58 6.01
N LYS A 168 -14.29 5.03 5.13
CA LYS A 168 -12.83 4.87 5.32
C LYS A 168 -12.52 4.20 6.66
N ILE A 169 -13.18 3.06 6.88
CA ILE A 169 -13.01 2.22 8.07
C ILE A 169 -12.84 0.77 7.68
N ILE A 170 -12.33 -0.02 8.62
CA ILE A 170 -12.40 -1.46 8.57
C ILE A 170 -13.49 -1.90 9.54
N GLU A 171 -14.42 -2.71 9.05
CA GLU A 171 -15.39 -3.42 9.89
C GLU A 171 -14.88 -4.83 10.15
N SER A 172 -15.12 -5.34 11.36
CA SER A 172 -14.86 -6.74 11.71
C SER A 172 -16.15 -7.43 12.11
N PHE A 173 -16.12 -8.74 11.99
CA PHE A 173 -17.12 -9.60 12.58
C PHE A 173 -16.46 -10.84 13.17
N SER A 174 -16.77 -11.18 14.42
CA SER A 174 -16.40 -12.46 15.00
C SER A 174 -17.59 -13.06 15.74
N ARG A 175 -17.57 -14.38 15.90
CA ARG A 175 -18.60 -15.12 16.63
C ARG A 175 -17.90 -16.07 17.60
N GLY A 176 -18.08 -15.85 18.90
CA GLY A 176 -17.59 -16.74 19.94
C GLY A 176 -18.51 -17.96 20.13
N SER A 177 -19.82 -17.75 20.03
CA SER A 177 -20.82 -18.81 20.25
C SER A 177 -22.13 -18.52 19.49
N ALA A 178 -23.16 -19.34 19.69
CA ALA A 178 -24.48 -19.11 19.09
C ALA A 178 -25.18 -17.82 19.53
N VAL A 179 -24.74 -17.24 20.64
CA VAL A 179 -25.33 -16.04 21.24
C VAL A 179 -24.30 -14.95 21.49
N ASP A 180 -23.04 -15.17 21.08
CA ASP A 180 -21.93 -14.28 21.36
C ASP A 180 -21.25 -13.87 20.06
N TYR A 181 -21.32 -12.59 19.77
CA TYR A 181 -20.92 -11.96 18.52
C TYR A 181 -20.18 -10.68 18.85
N GLU A 182 -19.17 -10.35 18.05
CA GLU A 182 -18.47 -9.08 18.15
C GLU A 182 -18.43 -8.40 16.79
N PHE A 183 -18.84 -7.14 16.76
CA PHE A 183 -18.75 -6.26 15.60
C PHE A 183 -17.89 -5.08 15.98
N GLY A 184 -16.79 -4.86 15.28
CA GLY A 184 -15.94 -3.70 15.55
C GLY A 184 -15.76 -2.81 14.34
N LYS A 185 -15.31 -1.59 14.60
CA LYS A 185 -14.89 -0.62 13.59
C LYS A 185 -13.50 -0.10 13.93
N TRP A 186 -12.58 -0.09 12.96
CA TRP A 186 -11.21 0.41 13.12
C TRP A 186 -10.92 1.53 12.13
N LYS A 187 -10.07 2.47 12.56
CA LYS A 187 -9.49 3.51 11.70
C LYS A 187 -7.99 3.53 11.83
N PHE A 188 -7.30 3.77 10.71
CA PHE A 188 -5.87 4.00 10.72
C PHE A 188 -5.56 5.45 11.13
N GLU A 189 -4.87 5.62 12.26
CA GLU A 189 -4.53 6.92 12.81
C GLU A 189 -3.11 6.89 13.36
N LYS A 190 -2.29 7.85 12.95
CA LYS A 190 -0.91 8.03 13.47
C LYS A 190 -0.06 6.75 13.40
N GLY A 191 -0.25 5.94 12.35
CA GLY A 191 0.54 4.73 12.11
C GLY A 191 -0.01 3.45 12.75
N VAL A 192 -1.20 3.48 13.37
CA VAL A 192 -1.82 2.32 14.00
C VAL A 192 -3.31 2.24 13.70
N PHE A 193 -3.87 1.03 13.70
CA PHE A 193 -5.31 0.79 13.64
C PHE A 193 -5.90 0.91 15.04
N VAL A 194 -6.81 1.86 15.21
CA VAL A 194 -7.48 2.17 16.47
C VAL A 194 -8.93 1.69 16.38
N GLN A 195 -9.33 0.81 17.30
CA GLN A 195 -10.73 0.41 17.46
C GLN A 195 -11.55 1.64 17.91
N LYS A 196 -12.56 1.98 17.13
CA LYS A 196 -13.48 3.11 17.37
C LYS A 196 -14.79 2.67 17.97
N GLU A 197 -15.19 1.44 17.69
CA GLU A 197 -16.42 0.84 18.16
C GLU A 197 -16.25 -0.67 18.32
N LEU A 198 -16.93 -1.22 19.32
CA LEU A 198 -17.07 -2.66 19.57
C LEU A 198 -18.47 -2.91 20.12
N LEU A 199 -19.26 -3.71 19.43
CA LEU A 199 -20.63 -4.06 19.79
C LEU A 199 -20.76 -5.57 19.95
N SER A 200 -21.58 -6.00 20.90
CA SER A 200 -21.95 -7.41 21.09
C SER A 200 -23.19 -7.84 20.30
N HIS A 201 -23.75 -6.93 19.52
CA HIS A 201 -24.94 -7.12 18.70
C HIS A 201 -24.77 -6.37 17.37
N PRO A 202 -25.49 -6.79 16.31
CA PRO A 202 -25.39 -6.12 15.01
C PRO A 202 -25.63 -4.62 15.13
N PRO A 203 -24.95 -3.78 14.32
CA PRO A 203 -25.28 -2.37 14.20
C PRO A 203 -26.76 -2.25 13.81
N ARG A 204 -27.49 -1.34 14.45
CA ARG A 204 -28.85 -1.02 14.01
C ARG A 204 -28.73 -0.34 12.64
N GLU A 205 -29.37 -0.90 11.61
CA GLU A 205 -29.56 -0.15 10.37
C GLU A 205 -30.36 1.10 10.72
N CYS A 206 -29.79 2.28 10.47
CA CYS A 206 -30.55 3.52 10.53
C CYS A 206 -31.53 3.51 9.34
N GLU A 207 -32.83 3.37 9.63
CA GLU A 207 -33.94 3.55 8.67
C GLU A 207 -33.93 4.95 8.03
#